data_AF-A0A2S2NEH4-F1
#
_entry.id   AF-A0A2S2NEH4-F1
#
_cell.length_a   1.000
_cell.length_b   1.000
_cell.length_c   1.000
_cell.angle_alpha   90.00
_cell.angle_beta   90.00
_cell.angle_gamma   90.00
#
_symmetry.space_group_name_H-M   'P 1'
#
loop_
_entity.id
_entity.type
_entity.pdbx_description
1 polymer ?
#
loop_
_entity_poly.entity_id
_entity_poly.type
_entity_poly.pdbx_seq_one_letter_code
_entity_poly.pdbx_strand_id
1 'polypeptide(L)'
;MTPVQADTNPTSVEIMQRKIIKRKNKFNIGDNVRISTYKGVFTKGYLPSWSTEIFKIVKINETLPTTYQLQDYTGKLIAGCFYSEEILKTNYPNDYLVE
;
A
#
# COMPACT_ATOMS: atom_id res chain seq x y z
N MET A 1 -6.49 25.95 -31.51
CA MET A 1 -5.82 24.68 -31.83
C MET A 1 -6.91 23.62 -31.90
N THR A 2 -7.20 23.10 -33.09
CA THR A 2 -8.28 22.10 -33.30
C THR A 2 -7.76 20.68 -33.08
N PRO A 3 -8.58 19.71 -32.62
CA PRO A 3 -8.14 18.34 -32.33
C PRO A 3 -7.36 17.68 -33.48
N VAL A 4 -7.73 17.97 -34.72
CA VAL A 4 -7.10 17.46 -35.95
C VAL A 4 -5.62 17.86 -36.09
N GLN A 5 -5.22 19.01 -35.54
CA GLN A 5 -3.84 19.51 -35.61
C GLN A 5 -2.91 18.83 -34.60
N ALA A 6 -3.45 18.17 -33.56
CA ALA A 6 -2.66 17.45 -32.57
C ALA A 6 -2.23 16.06 -33.07
N ASP A 7 -3.07 15.41 -33.90
CA ASP A 7 -2.75 14.10 -34.49
C ASP A 7 -1.65 14.16 -35.56
N THR A 8 -1.42 15.34 -36.16
CA THR A 8 -0.46 15.50 -37.27
C THR A 8 1.00 15.50 -36.81
N ASN A 9 1.28 15.72 -35.52
CA ASN A 9 2.64 15.69 -34.96
C ASN A 9 2.65 15.28 -33.47
N PRO A 10 2.50 13.98 -33.16
CA PRO A 10 2.35 13.49 -31.78
C PRO A 10 3.60 13.74 -30.90
N THR A 11 4.75 13.95 -31.53
CA THR A 11 6.04 14.19 -30.85
C THR A 11 6.20 15.63 -30.36
N SER A 12 5.41 16.58 -30.89
CA SER A 12 5.49 18.00 -30.52
C SER A 12 4.76 18.34 -29.21
N VAL A 13 4.15 17.35 -28.56
CA VAL A 13 3.46 17.53 -27.29
C VAL A 13 4.46 17.27 -26.16
N GLU A 14 4.90 18.33 -25.48
CA GLU A 14 5.69 18.22 -24.26
C GLU A 14 4.81 17.75 -23.11
N ILE A 15 4.91 16.46 -22.76
CA ILE A 15 4.26 15.92 -21.57
C ILE A 15 5.13 16.31 -20.36
N MET A 16 4.63 17.22 -19.52
CA MET A 16 5.27 17.55 -18.25
C MET A 16 5.16 16.37 -17.28
N GLN A 17 6.12 15.45 -17.34
CA GLN A 17 6.21 14.34 -16.38
C GLN A 17 6.91 14.81 -15.10
N ARG A 18 6.24 14.63 -13.95
CA ARG A 18 6.87 14.86 -12.65
C ARG A 18 8.06 13.90 -12.46
N LYS A 19 9.20 14.43 -12.00
CA LYS A 19 10.35 13.62 -11.59
C LYS A 19 9.97 12.77 -10.36
N ILE A 20 10.01 11.45 -10.50
CA ILE A 20 9.74 10.52 -9.39
C ILE A 20 10.98 10.44 -8.50
N ILE A 21 10.92 11.03 -7.30
CA ILE A 21 11.97 10.89 -6.30
C ILE A 21 11.78 9.54 -5.61
N LYS A 22 12.66 8.57 -5.94
CA LYS A 22 12.67 7.27 -5.26
C LYS A 22 13.09 7.44 -3.80
N ARG A 23 12.16 7.21 -2.88
CA ARG A 23 12.45 7.10 -1.45
C ARG A 23 12.77 5.67 -1.10
N LYS A 24 13.58 5.47 -0.04
CA LYS A 24 13.87 4.13 0.47
C LYS A 24 12.58 3.48 0.98
N ASN A 25 12.32 2.25 0.55
CA ASN A 25 11.17 1.48 1.01
C ASN A 25 11.35 1.13 2.49
N LYS A 26 10.26 1.26 3.27
CA LYS A 26 10.25 0.95 4.71
C LYS A 26 10.22 -0.56 4.98
N PHE A 27 9.59 -1.32 4.09
CA PHE A 27 9.39 -2.76 4.20
C PHE A 27 9.90 -3.49 2.96
N ASN A 28 10.16 -4.78 3.14
CA ASN A 28 10.64 -5.69 2.10
C ASN A 28 9.60 -6.75 1.75
N ILE A 29 9.75 -7.37 0.58
CA ILE A 29 8.94 -8.52 0.18
C ILE A 29 9.20 -9.67 1.16
N GLY A 30 8.13 -10.32 1.61
CA GLY A 30 8.18 -11.41 2.58
C GLY A 30 8.07 -10.98 4.03
N ASP A 31 8.08 -9.68 4.34
CA ASP A 31 7.83 -9.19 5.69
C ASP A 31 6.38 -9.50 6.11
N ASN A 32 6.22 -9.93 7.37
CA ASN A 32 4.92 -10.11 8.01
C ASN A 32 4.45 -8.78 8.61
N VAL A 33 3.22 -8.39 8.33
CA VAL A 33 2.64 -7.11 8.71
C VAL A 33 1.21 -7.25 9.22
N ARG A 34 0.76 -6.30 10.03
CA ARG A 34 -0.64 -6.09 10.42
C ARG A 34 -1.15 -4.81 9.76
N ILE A 35 -2.45 -4.75 9.49
CA ILE A 35 -3.11 -3.60 8.84
C ILE A 35 -3.76 -2.73 9.92
N SER A 36 -3.77 -1.42 9.73
CA SER A 36 -4.48 -0.50 10.64
C SER A 36 -5.99 -0.76 10.61
N THR A 37 -6.61 -0.76 11.78
CA THR A 37 -8.08 -0.87 11.89
C THR A 37 -8.71 0.50 11.68
N TYR A 38 -9.82 0.57 10.95
CA TYR A 38 -10.60 1.81 10.84
C TYR A 38 -11.16 2.20 12.22
N LYS A 39 -10.89 3.44 12.66
CA LYS A 39 -11.40 4.01 13.91
C LYS A 39 -12.41 5.12 13.59
N GLY A 40 -13.62 4.98 14.12
CA GLY A 40 -14.65 6.03 14.07
C GLY A 40 -14.45 7.13 15.11
N VAL A 41 -15.31 8.16 15.09
CA VAL A 41 -15.22 9.33 15.99
C VAL A 41 -15.33 8.94 17.47
N PHE A 42 -16.10 7.89 17.78
CA PHE A 42 -16.35 7.43 19.16
C PHE A 42 -15.82 6.00 19.39
N THR A 43 -14.67 5.66 18.82
CA THR A 43 -14.07 4.34 19.04
C THR A 43 -13.59 4.22 20.48
N LYS A 44 -13.88 3.08 21.13
CA LYS A 44 -13.46 2.82 22.51
C LYS A 44 -11.94 2.74 22.58
N GLY A 45 -11.34 3.47 23.53
CA GLY A 45 -9.88 3.60 23.63
C GLY A 45 -9.13 2.29 23.94
N TYR A 46 -9.82 1.29 24.49
CA TYR A 46 -9.24 -0.02 24.77
C TYR A 46 -9.15 -0.93 23.53
N LEU A 47 -9.79 -0.58 22.41
CA LEU A 47 -9.73 -1.38 21.20
C LEU A 47 -8.37 -1.23 20.50
N PRO A 48 -7.78 -2.33 20.00
CA PRO A 48 -6.50 -2.30 19.31
C PRO A 48 -6.56 -1.45 18.03
N SER A 49 -5.44 -0.85 17.65
CA SER A 49 -5.31 -0.05 16.42
C SER A 49 -4.91 -0.87 15.18
N TRP A 50 -4.59 -2.15 15.37
CA TRP A 50 -4.02 -3.03 14.36
C TRP A 50 -4.83 -4.31 14.28
N SER A 51 -4.93 -4.88 13.09
CA SER A 51 -5.63 -6.15 12.85
C SER A 51 -5.05 -7.27 13.72
N THR A 52 -5.91 -8.21 14.09
CA THR A 52 -5.51 -9.46 14.74
C THR A 52 -4.83 -10.39 13.73
N GLU A 53 -5.26 -10.33 12.46
CA GLU A 53 -4.72 -11.09 11.35
C GLU A 53 -3.37 -10.56 10.86
N ILE A 54 -2.53 -11.47 10.38
CA ILE A 54 -1.17 -11.22 9.92
C ILE A 54 -1.10 -11.50 8.44
N PHE A 55 -0.52 -10.55 7.71
CA PHE A 55 -0.40 -10.58 6.27
C PHE A 55 1.05 -10.57 5.84
N LYS A 56 1.32 -11.04 4.63
CA LYS A 56 2.66 -11.05 4.06
C LYS A 56 2.75 -10.11 2.86
N ILE A 57 3.81 -9.31 2.80
CA ILE A 57 4.06 -8.46 1.64
C ILE A 57 4.51 -9.32 0.46
N VAL A 58 3.76 -9.27 -0.64
CA VAL A 58 4.09 -10.02 -1.88
C VAL A 58 4.74 -9.14 -2.95
N LYS A 59 4.35 -7.86 -2.99
CA LYS A 59 4.80 -6.93 -4.02
C LYS A 59 4.90 -5.53 -3.46
N ILE A 60 5.90 -4.80 -3.93
CA ILE A 60 6.07 -3.37 -3.68
C ILE A 60 5.85 -2.64 -5.00
N ASN A 61 4.88 -1.74 -5.03
CA ASN A 61 4.61 -0.88 -6.17
C ASN A 61 5.33 0.45 -5.95
N GLU A 62 6.22 0.81 -6.88
CA GLU A 62 6.96 2.09 -6.88
C GLU A 62 6.08 3.27 -7.33
N THR A 63 4.88 3.38 -6.77
CA THR A 63 4.00 4.53 -6.92
C THR A 63 4.48 5.69 -6.04
N LEU A 64 3.89 6.88 -6.17
CA LEU A 64 4.12 8.01 -5.26
C LEU A 64 2.80 8.39 -4.59
N PRO A 65 2.55 7.97 -3.34
CA PRO A 65 3.44 7.24 -2.41
C PRO A 65 3.67 5.77 -2.78
N THR A 66 4.73 5.13 -2.25
CA THR A 66 4.98 3.69 -2.41
C THR A 66 3.83 2.90 -1.79
N THR A 67 3.33 1.88 -2.50
CA THR A 67 2.25 1.03 -2.01
C THR A 67 2.66 -0.44 -1.99
N TYR A 68 2.01 -1.22 -1.13
CA TYR A 68 2.32 -2.61 -0.85
C TYR A 68 1.11 -3.49 -1.15
N GLN A 69 1.33 -4.61 -1.85
CA GLN A 69 0.31 -5.66 -1.97
C GLN A 69 0.56 -6.73 -0.92
N LEU A 70 -0.53 -7.17 -0.32
CA LEU A 70 -0.53 -8.11 0.79
C LEU A 70 -1.23 -9.40 0.38
N GLN A 71 -0.78 -10.51 0.97
CA GLN A 71 -1.49 -11.79 0.96
C GLN A 71 -1.81 -12.22 2.38
N ASP A 72 -2.89 -12.97 2.51
CA ASP A 72 -3.31 -13.65 3.73
C ASP A 72 -2.50 -14.94 4.00
N TYR A 73 -2.68 -15.54 5.18
CA TYR A 73 -2.04 -16.81 5.58
C TYR A 73 -2.39 -17.96 4.63
N THR A 74 -3.58 -17.92 4.02
CA THR A 74 -4.05 -18.86 2.99
C THR A 74 -3.34 -18.69 1.64
N GLY A 75 -2.51 -17.66 1.48
CA GLY A 75 -1.89 -17.29 0.21
C GLY A 75 -2.80 -16.50 -0.73
N LYS A 76 -4.02 -16.14 -0.29
CA LYS A 76 -4.93 -15.31 -1.08
C LYS A 76 -4.49 -13.85 -1.06
N LEU A 77 -4.45 -13.22 -2.23
CA LEU A 77 -4.19 -11.78 -2.35
C LEU A 77 -5.34 -10.94 -1.78
N ILE A 78 -4.99 -9.90 -1.06
CA ILE A 78 -5.95 -8.91 -0.57
C ILE A 78 -6.26 -7.93 -1.70
N ALA A 79 -7.53 -7.56 -1.82
CA ALA A 79 -7.95 -6.55 -2.77
C ALA A 79 -7.38 -5.18 -2.37
N GLY A 80 -6.75 -4.50 -3.32
CA GLY A 80 -6.18 -3.17 -3.13
C GLY A 80 -4.67 -3.16 -2.88
N CYS A 81 -4.17 -2.00 -2.46
CA CYS A 81 -2.77 -1.78 -2.10
C CYS A 81 -2.75 -0.87 -0.86
N PHE A 82 -1.76 -1.07 0.00
CA PHE A 82 -1.67 -0.39 1.29
C PHE A 82 -0.49 0.57 1.32
N TYR A 83 -0.63 1.69 2.03
CA TYR A 83 0.47 2.60 2.29
C TYR A 83 1.36 2.11 3.44
N SER A 84 2.57 2.65 3.53
CA SER A 84 3.52 2.33 4.61
C SER A 84 3.05 2.68 6.01
N GLU A 85 2.10 3.61 6.10
CA GLU A 85 1.48 4.15 7.31
C GLU A 85 0.32 3.27 7.78
N GLU A 86 -0.27 2.49 6.87
CA GLU A 86 -1.40 1.61 7.13
C GLU A 86 -0.96 0.19 7.52
N ILE A 87 0.35 -0.08 7.48
CA ILE A 87 0.92 -1.39 7.81
C ILE A 87 2.00 -1.30 8.88
N LEU A 88 2.00 -2.29 9.78
CA LEU A 88 2.97 -2.43 10.86
C LEU A 88 3.66 -3.79 10.76
N LYS A 89 4.99 -3.79 10.66
CA LYS A 89 5.78 -5.03 10.69
C LYS A 89 5.65 -5.73 12.04
N THR A 90 5.37 -7.02 12.02
CA THR A 90 5.30 -7.88 13.21
C THR A 90 6.37 -8.97 13.16
N ASN A 91 7.00 -9.23 14.30
CA ASN A 91 7.94 -10.34 14.47
C ASN A 91 7.26 -11.63 14.96
N TYR A 92 5.96 -11.56 15.27
CA TYR A 92 5.19 -12.66 15.86
C TYR A 92 4.21 -13.22 14.82
N PRO A 93 4.63 -14.15 13.95
CA PRO A 93 3.76 -14.72 12.91
C PRO A 93 2.65 -15.64 13.44
N ASN A 94 2.79 -16.16 14.67
CA ASN A 94 1.89 -17.17 15.23
C ASN A 94 1.05 -16.68 16.41
N ASP A 95 1.25 -15.43 16.85
CA ASP A 95 0.53 -14.87 17.99
C ASP A 95 -0.71 -14.10 17.51
N TYR A 96 -1.85 -14.78 17.60
CA TYR A 96 -3.16 -14.18 17.40
C TYR A 96 -3.65 -13.62 18.73
N LEU A 97 -4.03 -12.35 18.76
CA LEU A 97 -4.68 -11.77 19.94
C LEU A 97 -6.10 -12.35 20.00
N VAL A 98 -6.41 -13.09 21.07
CA VAL A 98 -7.76 -13.55 21.39
C VAL A 98 -8.48 -12.41 22.10
N GLU A 99 -9.67 -12.04 21.61
CA GLU A 99 -10.56 -11.04 22.23
C GLU A 99 -11.50 -11.66 23.26
#